data_AF-A0A349MIK5-F1
#
_entry.id   AF-A0A349MIK5-F1
#
_cell.length_a   1.000
_cell.length_b   1.000
_cell.length_c   1.000
_cell.angle_alpha   90.00
_cell.angle_beta   90.00
_cell.angle_gamma   90.00
#
_symmetry.space_group_name_H-M   'P 1'
#
loop_
_entity.id
_entity.type
_entity.pdbx_description
1 polymer ?
#
loop_
_entity_poly.entity_id
_entity_poly.type
_entity_poly.pdbx_seq_one_letter_code
_entity_poly.pdbx_strand_id
1 'polypeptide(L)' 'EHGVSGFLSDDPATLNQYAHRLLNDRDLAMRMGDNARQYVAAHFSLSQFASRFKQAIENAMATSKTARRDGEVSR' A
#
# COMPACT_ATOMS: atom_id res chain seq x y z
N GLU A 1 -2.72 5.06 -8.44
CA GLU A 1 -2.61 5.48 -9.85
C GLU A 1 -3.03 6.94 -9.98
N HIS A 2 -2.21 7.78 -10.62
CA HIS A 2 -2.53 9.22 -10.77
C HIS A 2 -3.68 9.40 -11.77
N GLY A 3 -4.70 10.17 -11.39
CA GLY A 3 -5.86 10.48 -12.22
C GLY A 3 -6.97 9.42 -12.21
N VAL A 4 -6.77 8.27 -11.56
CA VAL A 4 -7.77 7.17 -11.51
C VAL A 4 -8.40 7.03 -10.13
N SER A 5 -7.59 6.92 -9.07
CA SER A 5 -8.04 6.79 -7.67
C SER A 5 -7.77 8.05 -6.84
N GLY A 6 -7.19 9.07 -7.46
CA GLY A 6 -6.73 10.30 -6.80
C GLY A 6 -5.80 11.08 -7.72
N PHE A 7 -5.51 12.32 -7.35
CA PHE A 7 -4.41 13.08 -7.94
C PHE A 7 -3.22 13.13 -6.98
N LEU A 8 -2.02 13.24 -7.54
CA LEU A 8 -0.76 13.36 -6.81
C LEU A 8 0.10 14.42 -7.51
N SER A 9 0.64 15.36 -6.75
CA SER A 9 1.54 16.40 -7.22
C SER A 9 2.37 16.90 -6.05
N ASP A 10 3.66 17.15 -6.27
CA ASP A 10 4.54 17.81 -5.31
C ASP A 10 4.51 19.34 -5.43
N ASP A 11 3.92 19.86 -6.52
CA ASP A 11 3.67 21.29 -6.70
C ASP A 11 2.31 21.68 -6.08
N PRO A 12 2.27 22.61 -5.09
CA PRO A 12 1.04 23.09 -4.49
C PRO A 12 0.08 23.75 -5.46
N ALA A 13 0.58 24.46 -6.48
CA ALA A 13 -0.28 25.14 -7.46
C ALA A 13 -1.05 24.12 -8.30
N THR A 14 -0.35 23.09 -8.77
CA THR A 14 -0.95 21.94 -9.47
C THR A 14 -1.95 21.19 -8.57
N LEU A 15 -1.64 20.98 -7.28
CA LEU A 15 -2.57 20.33 -6.35
C LEU A 15 -3.87 21.15 -6.15
N ASN A 16 -3.76 22.48 -6.07
CA ASN A 16 -4.91 23.37 -6.01
C ASN A 16 -5.80 23.26 -7.26
N GLN A 17 -5.19 23.19 -8.46
CA GLN A 17 -5.94 22.99 -9.70
C GLN A 17 -6.72 21.67 -9.70
N TYR A 18 -6.12 20.58 -9.21
CA TYR A 18 -6.81 19.30 -9.06
C TYR A 18 -7.96 19.35 -8.07
N ALA A 19 -7.79 20.04 -6.94
CA ALA A 19 -8.86 20.26 -5.99
C ALA A 19 -10.04 21.01 -6.63
N HIS A 20 -9.77 22.11 -7.35
CA HIS A 20 -10.81 22.84 -8.08
C HIS A 20 -11.50 21.99 -9.14
N ARG A 21 -10.76 21.15 -9.87
CA ARG A 21 -11.33 20.23 -10.85
C ARG A 21 -12.30 19.25 -10.20
N LEU A 22 -11.95 18.66 -9.06
CA LEU A 22 -12.82 17.74 -8.32
C LEU A 22 -14.04 18.45 -7.71
N LEU A 23 -13.89 19.69 -7.25
CA LEU A 23 -15.00 20.47 -6.71
C LEU A 23 -16.01 20.88 -7.79
N ASN A 24 -15.54 21.12 -9.01
CA ASN A 24 -16.38 21.56 -10.13
C ASN A 24 -16.94 20.41 -10.99
N ASP A 25 -16.35 19.21 -10.93
CA ASP A 25 -16.80 18.02 -11.67
C ASP A 25 -17.19 16.90 -10.69
N ARG A 26 -18.48 16.87 -10.33
CA ARG A 26 -19.03 15.88 -9.39
C ARG A 26 -18.88 14.45 -9.91
N ASP A 27 -19.05 14.22 -11.20
CA ASP A 27 -18.99 12.87 -11.77
C ASP A 27 -17.56 12.34 -11.73
N LEU A 28 -16.57 13.19 -12.00
CA LEU A 28 -15.17 12.85 -11.80
C LEU A 28 -14.89 12.50 -10.34
N ALA A 29 -15.36 13.31 -9.39
CA ALA A 29 -15.14 13.05 -7.97
C ALA A 29 -15.76 11.71 -7.52
N MET A 30 -16.97 11.40 -7.98
CA MET A 30 -17.64 10.13 -7.68
C MET A 30 -16.89 8.93 -8.27
N ARG A 31 -16.59 8.96 -9.58
CA ARG A 31 -15.84 7.87 -10.24
C ARG A 31 -14.49 7.62 -9.58
N MET A 32 -13.76 8.69 -9.28
CA MET A 32 -12.45 8.60 -8.64
C MET A 32 -12.55 8.04 -7.21
N GLY A 33 -13.58 8.45 -6.44
CA GLY A 33 -13.85 7.91 -5.12
C GLY A 33 -14.20 6.42 -5.13
N ASP A 34 -14.97 5.95 -6.11
CA ASP A 34 -15.30 4.53 -6.24
C ASP A 34 -14.07 3.69 -6.60
N ASN A 35 -13.25 4.17 -7.54
CA ASN A 35 -11.96 3.56 -7.86
C ASN A 35 -11.04 3.49 -6.64
N ALA A 36 -10.99 4.56 -5.84
CA ALA A 36 -10.20 4.59 -4.61
C ALA A 36 -10.64 3.53 -3.60
N ARG A 37 -11.95 3.36 -3.40
CA ARG A 37 -12.49 2.30 -2.51
C ARG A 37 -12.13 0.90 -2.99
N GLN A 38 -12.27 0.64 -4.29
CA GLN A 38 -11.91 -0.65 -4.87
C GLN A 38 -10.41 -0.96 -4.70
N TYR A 39 -9.56 0.04 -4.94
CA TYR A 39 -8.11 -0.08 -4.76
C TYR A 39 -7.74 -0.37 -3.29
N VAL A 40 -8.37 0.34 -2.34
CA VAL A 40 -8.16 0.10 -0.90
C VAL A 40 -8.54 -1.33 -0.52
N ALA A 41 -9.71 -1.79 -0.95
CA ALA A 41 -10.18 -3.15 -0.67
C ALA A 41 -9.26 -4.22 -1.26
N ALA A 42 -8.72 -3.99 -2.46
CA ALA A 42 -7.86 -4.95 -3.15
C ALA A 42 -6.44 -5.04 -2.55
N HIS A 43 -5.88 -3.92 -2.09
CA HIS A 43 -4.44 -3.84 -1.75
C HIS A 43 -4.14 -3.63 -0.26
N PHE A 44 -5.07 -3.10 0.52
CA PHE A 44 -4.83 -2.69 1.91
C PHE A 44 -5.70 -3.47 2.90
N SER A 45 -5.96 -4.73 2.59
CA SER A 45 -6.69 -5.62 3.48
C SER A 45 -5.90 -5.90 4.77
N LEU A 46 -6.51 -5.59 5.92
CA LEU A 46 -5.91 -5.81 7.24
C LEU A 46 -5.61 -7.30 7.49
N SER A 47 -6.46 -8.20 7.02
CA SER A 47 -6.24 -9.64 7.17
C SER A 47 -5.06 -10.13 6.32
N GLN A 48 -4.92 -9.62 5.09
CA GLN A 48 -3.76 -9.90 4.25
C GLN A 48 -2.47 -9.35 4.88
N PHE A 49 -2.52 -8.13 5.41
CA PHE A 49 -1.40 -7.54 6.15
C PHE A 49 -0.98 -8.43 7.32
N ALA A 50 -1.91 -8.79 8.21
CA ALA A 50 -1.62 -9.62 9.37
C ALA A 50 -1.01 -10.98 8.98
N SER A 51 -1.59 -11.63 7.96
CA SER A 51 -1.07 -12.90 7.45
C SER A 51 0.35 -12.77 6.91
N ARG A 52 0.61 -11.78 6.06
CA ARG A 52 1.93 -11.58 5.43
C ARG A 52 2.98 -11.16 6.45
N PHE A 53 2.59 -10.36 7.44
CA PHE A 53 3.49 -9.93 8.51
C PHE A 53 3.89 -11.10 9.41
N LYS A 54 2.93 -11.96 9.78
CA LYS A 54 3.21 -13.20 10.51
C LYS A 54 4.18 -14.10 9.75
N GLN A 55 3.96 -14.31 8.46
CA GLN A 55 4.89 -15.08 7.61
C GLN A 55 6.29 -14.46 7.58
N ALA A 56 6.41 -13.13 7.51
CA ALA A 56 7.71 -12.46 7.55
C ALA A 56 8.46 -12.74 8.86
N ILE A 57 7.75 -12.71 10.00
CA ILE A 57 8.32 -13.07 11.31
C ILE A 57 8.77 -14.53 11.32
N GLU A 58 7.91 -15.45 10.88
CA GLU A 58 8.23 -16.89 10.81
C GLU A 58 9.46 -17.16 9.94
N ASN A 59 9.56 -16.51 8.78
CA ASN A 59 10.71 -16.61 7.88
C ASN A 59 11.99 -16.11 8.55
N ALA A 60 11.96 -14.95 9.21
CA ALA A 60 13.12 -14.42 9.94
C ALA A 60 13.59 -15.36 11.06
N MET A 61 12.63 -15.97 11.78
CA MET A 61 12.92 -16.95 12.83
C MET A 61 13.49 -18.26 12.27
N ALA A 62 13.05 -18.71 11.10
CA ALA A 62 13.58 -19.90 10.44
C ALA A 62 15.02 -19.69 9.94
N THR A 63 15.30 -18.53 9.35
CA THR A 63 16.66 -18.17 8.89
C THR A 63 17.64 -18.09 10.07
N SER A 64 17.25 -17.45 11.17
CA SER A 64 18.10 -17.35 12.36
C SER A 64 18.39 -18.71 13.02
N LYS A 65 17.41 -19.63 13.05
CA LYS A 65 17.62 -21.01 13.55
C LYS A 65 18.55 -21.83 12.66
N THR A 66 18.53 -21.58 11.35
CA THR A 66 19.41 -22.28 10.40
C THR A 66 20.85 -21.78 10.54
N ALA A 67 21.05 -20.46 10.57
CA ALA A 67 22.36 -19.84 10.82
C ALA A 67 23.01 -20.27 12.16
N ARG A 68 22.21 -20.49 13.21
CA ARG A 68 22.71 -21.01 14.50
C ARG A 68 23.14 -22.47 14.44
N ARG A 69 22.43 -23.31 13.69
CA ARG A 69 22.78 -24.74 13.53
C ARG A 69 24.08 -24.92 12.73
N ASP A 70 24.28 -24.14 11.67
CA ASP A 70 25.50 -24.23 10.85
C ASP A 70 26.76 -23.75 11.62
N GLY A 71 26.59 -22.81 12.56
CA GLY A 71 27.66 -22.33 13.44
C GLY A 71 28.02 -23.29 14.58
N GLU A 72 27.12 -24.21 14.96
CA GLU A 72 27.32 -25.17 16.05
C GLU A 72 27.99 -26.47 15.55
N VAL A 73 27.82 -26.82 14.28
CA VAL A 73 28.44 -28.01 13.64
C VAL A 73 29.90 -27.75 13.22
N SER A 74 30.35 -26.49 13.22
CA SER A 74 31.71 -26.09 12.79
C SER A 74 32.69 -25.81 13.95
N ARG A 75 32.38 -26.25 15.18
CA ARG A 75 33.28 -26.19 16.37
C ARG A 75 33.49 -27.59 16.93
#